data_AF-W6ZAF3-F1
#
_entry.id   AF-W6ZAF3-F1
#
_cell.length_a   1.000
_cell.length_b   1.000
_cell.length_c   1.000
_cell.angle_alpha   90.00
_cell.angle_beta   90.00
_cell.angle_gamma   90.00
#
_symmetry.space_group_name_H-M   'P 1'
#
loop_
_entity.id
_entity.type
_entity.pdbx_description
1 polymer ?
#
loop_
_entity_poly.entity_id
_entity_poly.type
_entity_poly.pdbx_seq_one_letter_code
_entity_poly.pdbx_strand_id
1 'polypeptide(L)'
;MRLLQYSESGELSIHSFDDGDIPPYAILSHTWGADGDEVTFADLQTGGGKTKPGYKKIIFCGEQARRDNLQYFWIDTCCIDKANKAELAFSIRSMFRWYRDAARCDHDLRWLLWIWMLSILYTMSRWYGSTIQRYFYSRNVLCTSVGSDPVRSEQKAEFTLKNSRWFIRGWTLQELLAPSIVEFFSKEGTKLGDKLSLAKEVCEVTGIPSLALQGELLSNFSVDERVTWIEHRTTTIPADRAYSLMGILGVSLSPIDGENLAEAMKRVLYKVDKQNKCMQDLCPSNSRDDKKRIEETKGGLLTDAYRWVLDNDTFQQWQQDLENRILWPSLASHVRKKHDHAGKSLFEDANAWVALTEIFADVLQDAGLGTTYLIVDALDECATDLPKLLSFIVKQSSTSPRVKWIVSSRNWPDIEEELERAEHRMRLSLELNAESVAAAVEVFIQQKVCRLAQEKRYTPEVQDAVLQHLT
;
A
#
# COMPACT_ATOMS: atom_id res chain seq x y z
N MET A 1 10.99 15.38 -17.48
CA MET A 1 11.11 16.28 -16.31
C MET A 1 12.21 17.32 -16.55
N ARG A 2 12.07 18.58 -16.09
CA ARG A 2 13.19 19.54 -16.11
C ARG A 2 13.83 19.65 -14.73
N LEU A 3 15.16 19.67 -14.66
CA LEU A 3 15.91 19.84 -13.41
C LEU A 3 16.83 21.05 -13.51
N LEU A 4 17.09 21.68 -12.38
CA LEU A 4 18.09 22.72 -12.22
C LEU A 4 19.44 22.10 -11.84
N GLN A 5 20.50 22.71 -12.34
CA GLN A 5 21.87 22.44 -11.92
C GLN A 5 22.50 23.74 -11.43
N TYR A 6 23.17 23.67 -10.29
CA TYR A 6 23.95 24.78 -9.74
C TYR A 6 25.44 24.46 -9.88
N SER A 7 26.15 25.22 -10.73
CA SER A 7 27.56 24.97 -11.02
C SER A 7 28.47 25.44 -9.88
N GLU A 8 29.71 24.95 -9.87
CA GLU A 8 30.76 25.44 -8.94
C GLU A 8 31.07 26.93 -9.14
N SER A 9 30.81 27.48 -10.33
CA SER A 9 30.92 28.91 -10.64
C SER A 9 29.75 29.76 -10.11
N GLY A 10 28.76 29.13 -9.47
CA GLY A 10 27.58 29.80 -8.93
C GLY A 10 26.53 30.14 -10.00
N GLU A 11 26.58 29.50 -11.16
CA GLU A 11 25.62 29.70 -12.25
C GLU A 11 24.53 28.63 -12.23
N LEU A 12 23.30 29.07 -12.52
CA LEU A 12 22.12 28.21 -12.58
C LEU A 12 21.81 27.86 -14.03
N SER A 13 21.66 26.58 -14.33
CA SER A 13 21.21 26.08 -15.63
C SER A 13 20.03 25.12 -15.47
N ILE A 14 19.24 24.97 -16.54
CA ILE A 14 18.08 24.08 -16.58
C ILE A 14 18.26 23.02 -17.67
N HIS A 15 17.97 21.77 -17.34
CA HIS A 15 18.16 20.60 -18.21
C HIS A 15 16.87 19.81 -18.30
N SER A 16 16.56 19.28 -19.48
CA SER A 16 15.38 18.45 -19.71
C SER A 16 15.79 16.98 -19.81
N PHE A 17 15.07 16.12 -19.11
CA PHE A 17 15.27 14.67 -19.07
C PHE A 17 13.98 13.94 -19.45
N ASP A 18 14.11 12.81 -20.13
CA ASP A 18 13.00 11.89 -20.36
C ASP A 18 12.73 11.04 -19.11
N ASP A 19 11.52 10.51 -18.97
CA ASP A 19 11.04 9.85 -17.74
C ASP A 19 11.88 8.64 -17.30
N GLY A 20 12.64 8.01 -18.20
CA GLY A 20 13.50 6.85 -17.92
C GLY A 20 14.95 7.21 -17.56
N ASP A 21 15.38 8.45 -17.80
CA ASP A 21 16.78 8.88 -17.73
C ASP A 21 16.97 10.02 -16.73
N ILE A 22 16.08 10.12 -15.73
CA ILE A 22 16.15 11.17 -14.72
C ILE A 22 17.28 10.85 -13.74
N PRO A 23 18.35 11.68 -13.66
CA PRO A 23 19.45 11.46 -12.73
C PRO A 23 19.00 11.71 -11.28
N PRO A 24 19.70 11.23 -10.24
CA PRO A 24 19.39 11.55 -8.86
C PRO A 24 19.28 13.07 -8.62
N TYR A 25 18.22 13.49 -7.93
CA TYR A 25 17.91 14.90 -7.72
C TYR A 25 17.24 15.17 -6.37
N ALA A 26 17.41 16.39 -5.88
CA ALA A 26 16.67 16.89 -4.72
C ALA A 26 15.41 17.66 -5.14
N ILE A 27 14.44 17.82 -4.23
CA ILE A 27 13.29 18.71 -4.44
C ILE A 27 13.24 19.77 -3.37
N LEU A 28 13.11 21.04 -3.77
CA LEU A 28 12.67 22.10 -2.87
C LEU A 28 11.16 22.21 -2.89
N SER A 29 10.56 21.98 -1.73
CA SER A 29 9.25 22.48 -1.38
C SER A 29 9.39 23.78 -0.57
N HIS A 30 8.55 24.76 -0.85
CA HIS A 30 8.58 26.02 -0.12
C HIS A 30 7.22 26.70 -0.07
N THR A 31 7.02 27.54 0.95
CA THR A 31 5.91 28.48 0.92
C THR A 31 6.18 29.57 -0.10
N TRP A 32 5.21 29.84 -0.98
CA TRP A 32 5.27 30.95 -1.92
C TRP A 32 5.21 32.29 -1.18
N GLY A 33 6.04 33.23 -1.66
CA GLY A 33 5.96 34.66 -1.35
C GLY A 33 4.74 35.34 -1.96
N ALA A 34 4.75 36.67 -2.06
CA ALA A 34 3.71 37.39 -2.79
C ALA A 34 3.83 37.14 -4.31
N ASP A 35 2.75 37.38 -5.04
CA ASP A 35 2.76 37.28 -6.50
C ASP A 35 3.84 38.24 -7.07
N GLY A 36 4.76 37.67 -7.86
CA GLY A 36 5.92 38.39 -8.40
C GLY A 36 7.24 38.13 -7.67
N ASP A 37 7.20 37.62 -6.43
CA ASP A 37 8.41 37.29 -5.66
C ASP A 37 9.07 35.98 -6.08
N GLU A 38 8.27 35.05 -6.61
CA GLU A 38 8.73 33.73 -7.03
C GLU A 38 9.36 33.78 -8.43
N VAL A 39 10.43 33.02 -8.61
CA VAL A 39 11.09 32.85 -9.90
C VAL A 39 10.32 31.81 -10.69
N THR A 40 9.91 32.18 -11.89
CA THR A 40 9.18 31.35 -12.85
C THR A 40 10.11 30.75 -13.91
N PHE A 41 9.61 29.81 -14.69
CA PHE A 41 10.35 29.26 -15.82
C PHE A 41 10.76 30.35 -16.83
N ALA A 42 9.87 31.29 -17.14
CA ALA A 42 10.15 32.42 -18.04
C ALA A 42 11.25 33.35 -17.48
N ASP A 43 11.31 33.54 -16.16
CA ASP A 43 12.36 34.34 -15.53
C ASP A 43 13.74 33.68 -15.64
N LEU A 44 13.80 32.35 -15.63
CA LEU A 44 15.05 31.61 -15.84
C LEU A 44 15.52 31.71 -17.29
N GLN A 45 14.60 31.64 -18.25
CA GLN A 45 14.93 31.78 -19.67
C GLN A 45 15.44 33.17 -20.03
N THR A 46 14.88 34.21 -19.41
CA THR A 46 15.24 35.62 -19.69
C THR A 46 16.33 36.16 -18.77
N GLY A 47 16.75 35.41 -17.75
CA GLY A 47 17.70 35.86 -16.72
C GLY A 47 17.11 36.85 -15.70
N GLY A 48 15.82 37.19 -15.80
CA GLY A 48 15.12 38.13 -14.92
C GLY A 48 14.91 37.63 -13.48
N GLY A 49 15.17 36.34 -13.20
CA GLY A 49 14.95 35.75 -11.88
C GLY A 49 15.85 36.29 -10.78
N LYS A 50 17.06 36.77 -11.08
CA LYS A 50 18.09 37.14 -10.08
C LYS A 50 17.68 38.29 -9.15
N THR A 51 16.77 39.16 -9.60
CA THR A 51 16.29 40.31 -8.82
C THR A 51 15.12 39.96 -7.91
N LYS A 52 14.52 38.77 -8.07
CA LYS A 52 13.36 38.36 -7.31
C LYS A 52 13.74 37.79 -5.93
N PRO A 53 13.00 38.09 -4.86
CA PRO A 53 13.26 37.55 -3.52
C PRO A 53 13.32 36.02 -3.47
N GLY A 54 12.52 35.32 -4.28
CA GLY A 54 12.50 33.86 -4.39
C GLY A 54 13.79 33.25 -4.91
N TYR A 55 14.64 34.02 -5.60
CA TYR A 55 15.92 33.52 -6.13
C TYR A 55 16.85 33.02 -5.01
N LYS A 56 16.79 33.63 -3.82
CA LYS A 56 17.56 33.18 -2.65
C LYS A 56 17.22 31.74 -2.25
N LYS A 57 15.97 31.31 -2.43
CA LYS A 57 15.52 29.94 -2.15
C LYS A 57 16.12 28.95 -3.14
N ILE A 58 16.22 29.35 -4.41
CA ILE A 58 16.84 28.53 -5.47
C ILE A 58 18.32 28.33 -5.19
N ILE A 59 19.05 29.41 -4.88
CA ILE A 59 20.47 29.34 -4.53
C ILE A 59 20.70 28.49 -3.28
N PHE A 60 19.88 28.67 -2.25
CA PHE A 60 19.93 27.84 -1.05
C PHE A 60 19.76 26.35 -1.39
N CYS A 61 18.77 25.99 -2.22
CA CYS A 61 18.56 24.60 -2.62
C CYS A 61 19.71 24.06 -3.46
N GLY A 62 20.27 24.84 -4.40
CA GLY A 62 21.41 24.44 -5.20
C GLY A 62 22.67 24.19 -4.37
N GLU A 63 22.99 25.10 -3.44
CA GLU A 63 24.11 24.91 -2.51
C GLU A 63 23.91 23.70 -1.60
N GLN A 64 22.68 23.48 -1.16
CA GLN A 64 22.38 22.35 -0.31
C GLN A 64 22.47 21.02 -1.08
N ALA A 65 21.84 20.91 -2.25
CA ALA A 65 21.96 19.73 -3.13
C ALA A 65 23.44 19.38 -3.39
N ARG A 66 24.29 20.38 -3.60
CA ARG A 66 25.75 20.20 -3.74
C ARG A 66 26.40 19.62 -2.49
N ARG A 67 26.04 20.08 -1.28
CA ARG A 67 26.53 19.48 -0.02
C ARG A 67 26.15 18.02 0.12
N ASP A 68 25.01 17.65 -0.45
CA ASP A 68 24.47 16.30 -0.40
C ASP A 68 24.87 15.45 -1.62
N ASN A 69 25.88 15.89 -2.37
CA ASN A 69 26.43 15.23 -3.56
C ASN A 69 25.40 15.00 -4.68
N LEU A 70 24.37 15.85 -4.76
CA LEU A 70 23.39 15.87 -5.83
C LEU A 70 23.69 17.01 -6.80
N GLN A 71 23.89 16.66 -8.06
CA GLN A 71 24.13 17.63 -9.13
C GLN A 71 22.86 18.39 -9.53
N TYR A 72 21.70 17.75 -9.36
CA TYR A 72 20.42 18.25 -9.84
C TYR A 72 19.41 18.45 -8.71
N PHE A 73 18.54 19.44 -8.89
CA PHE A 73 17.41 19.68 -8.01
C PHE A 73 16.21 20.22 -8.77
N TRP A 74 15.03 20.14 -8.17
CA TRP A 74 13.76 20.49 -8.79
C TRP A 74 12.95 21.42 -7.90
N ILE A 75 12.31 22.40 -8.54
CA ILE A 75 11.46 23.41 -7.89
C ILE A 75 10.26 23.68 -8.80
N ASP A 76 9.05 23.50 -8.28
CA ASP A 76 7.80 23.57 -9.06
C ASP A 76 7.60 24.92 -9.77
N THR A 77 8.03 26.02 -9.14
CA THR A 77 7.80 27.37 -9.66
C THR A 77 8.54 27.64 -10.96
N CYS A 78 9.71 27.04 -11.17
CA CYS A 78 10.59 27.35 -12.29
C CYS A 78 11.04 26.15 -13.12
N CYS A 79 10.77 24.91 -12.67
CA CYS A 79 10.97 23.71 -13.50
C CYS A 79 9.76 23.39 -14.39
N ILE A 80 8.57 23.88 -14.02
CA ILE A 80 7.33 23.71 -14.80
C ILE A 80 7.01 25.01 -15.54
N ASP A 81 6.74 24.91 -16.84
CA ASP A 81 6.13 25.98 -17.60
C ASP A 81 4.62 26.00 -17.33
N LYS A 82 4.22 26.82 -16.36
CA LYS A 82 2.80 26.97 -15.96
C LYS A 82 1.97 27.67 -17.05
N ALA A 83 2.58 28.29 -18.07
CA ALA A 83 1.87 28.87 -19.20
C ALA A 83 1.45 27.80 -20.22
N ASN A 84 2.20 26.68 -20.29
CA ASN A 84 1.85 25.53 -21.11
C ASN A 84 0.89 24.59 -20.37
N LYS A 85 -0.41 24.68 -20.69
CA LYS A 85 -1.46 23.87 -20.05
C LYS A 85 -1.23 22.36 -20.16
N ALA A 86 -0.70 21.88 -21.28
CA ALA A 86 -0.44 20.45 -21.47
C ALA A 86 0.67 19.97 -20.53
N GLU A 87 1.73 20.77 -20.40
CA GLU A 87 2.83 20.49 -19.48
C GLU A 87 2.39 20.58 -18.02
N LEU A 88 1.59 21.60 -17.67
CA LEU A 88 1.05 21.75 -16.33
C LEU A 88 0.21 20.53 -15.93
N ALA A 89 -0.69 20.08 -16.81
CA ALA A 89 -1.50 18.89 -16.58
C ALA A 89 -0.64 17.62 -16.46
N PHE A 90 0.40 17.48 -17.30
CA PHE A 90 1.35 16.37 -17.22
C PHE A 90 2.14 16.37 -15.91
N SER A 91 2.57 17.56 -15.47
CA SER A 91 3.32 17.77 -14.23
C SER A 91 2.47 17.42 -13.02
N ILE A 92 1.22 17.91 -12.96
CA ILE A 92 0.27 17.57 -11.88
C ILE A 92 0.05 16.06 -11.77
N ARG A 93 -0.05 15.35 -12.90
CA ARG A 93 -0.20 13.89 -12.93
C ARG A 93 1.05 13.12 -12.51
N SER A 94 2.22 13.76 -12.60
CA SER A 94 3.53 13.14 -12.36
C SER A 94 4.16 13.53 -11.02
N MET A 95 3.71 14.61 -10.38
CA MET A 95 4.28 15.19 -9.17
C MET A 95 4.50 14.16 -8.06
N PHE A 96 3.50 13.33 -7.74
CA PHE A 96 3.65 12.31 -6.70
C PHE A 96 4.83 11.37 -6.97
N ARG A 97 4.96 10.91 -8.21
CA ARG A 97 6.08 10.07 -8.65
C ARG A 97 7.40 10.82 -8.53
N TRP A 98 7.45 12.07 -8.98
CA TRP A 98 8.65 12.90 -8.85
C TRP A 98 9.04 13.15 -7.39
N TYR A 99 8.10 13.34 -6.47
CA TYR A 99 8.39 13.45 -5.04
C TYR A 99 8.89 12.13 -4.46
N ARG A 100 8.29 11.02 -4.84
CA ARG A 100 8.69 9.67 -4.38
C ARG A 100 10.09 9.29 -4.86
N ASP A 101 10.41 9.63 -6.11
CA ASP A 101 11.65 9.22 -6.78
C ASP A 101 12.80 10.24 -6.55
N ALA A 102 12.54 11.36 -5.87
CA ALA A 102 13.58 12.27 -5.41
C ALA A 102 14.60 11.50 -4.54
N ALA A 103 15.88 11.80 -4.74
CA ALA A 103 16.99 10.90 -4.47
C ALA A 103 16.94 10.20 -3.10
N ARG A 104 17.09 8.89 -3.23
CA ARG A 104 17.45 7.86 -2.26
C ARG A 104 18.84 7.38 -2.70
N CYS A 105 19.89 7.60 -1.89
CA CYS A 105 21.20 7.01 -2.18
C CYS A 105 21.22 5.55 -1.68
N ASP A 106 21.25 4.58 -2.60
CA ASP A 106 21.53 3.17 -2.29
C ASP A 106 23.05 2.97 -2.13
N HIS A 107 23.62 3.56 -1.07
CA HIS A 107 24.87 3.13 -0.43
C HIS A 107 24.95 3.93 0.87
N ASP A 108 24.60 3.27 1.97
CA ASP A 108 24.93 3.64 3.35
C ASP A 108 25.18 5.15 3.57
N LEU A 109 24.10 5.96 3.50
CA LEU A 109 23.87 7.26 4.15
C LEU A 109 22.60 7.92 3.56
N ARG A 110 21.78 8.48 4.45
CA ARG A 110 20.41 8.99 4.22
C ARG A 110 20.35 10.27 3.35
N TRP A 111 19.09 10.70 3.07
CA TRP A 111 18.55 12.05 2.72
C TRP A 111 18.21 12.28 1.19
N LEU A 112 17.10 12.89 0.68
CA LEU A 112 16.41 14.20 0.99
C LEU A 112 15.08 14.58 0.25
N LEU A 113 14.24 15.44 0.88
CA LEU A 113 13.31 16.44 0.28
C LEU A 113 13.20 17.67 1.23
N TRP A 114 13.15 18.91 0.71
CA TRP A 114 13.38 20.15 1.50
C TRP A 114 12.15 21.03 1.71
N ILE A 115 12.00 21.69 2.86
CA ILE A 115 10.86 22.59 3.17
C ILE A 115 11.31 23.97 3.72
N TRP A 116 10.87 25.06 3.08
CA TRP A 116 11.06 26.48 3.50
C TRP A 116 9.76 27.09 4.08
N MET A 117 9.80 27.66 5.30
CA MET A 117 8.60 28.13 6.04
C MET A 117 8.58 29.64 6.35
N LEU A 118 7.42 30.30 6.16
CA LEU A 118 7.14 31.71 6.50
C LEU A 118 5.87 31.86 7.36
N SER A 119 5.86 32.93 8.18
CA SER A 119 4.83 33.31 9.16
C SER A 119 4.30 34.72 8.88
N ILE A 120 2.97 34.92 8.84
CA ILE A 120 2.22 36.19 9.05
C ILE A 120 0.80 35.84 9.59
N LEU A 121 0.31 36.64 10.55
CA LEU A 121 -0.93 36.54 11.34
C LEU A 121 -2.27 36.85 10.60
N TYR A 122 -3.37 36.39 11.21
CA TYR A 122 -4.81 36.76 11.06
C TYR A 122 -5.56 36.17 9.83
N THR A 123 -6.79 35.61 9.88
CA THR A 123 -7.89 35.64 10.86
C THR A 123 -8.76 34.38 10.75
N MET A 124 -9.37 33.97 11.86
CA MET A 124 -10.37 32.91 11.96
C MET A 124 -11.72 33.21 11.26
N SER A 125 -12.43 32.12 10.97
CA SER A 125 -13.89 31.98 10.95
C SER A 125 -14.68 32.64 9.80
N ARG A 126 -15.16 31.78 8.88
CA ARG A 126 -16.57 31.60 8.49
C ARG A 126 -16.57 30.79 7.20
N TRP A 127 -16.99 29.53 7.27
CA TRP A 127 -17.83 28.84 6.30
C TRP A 127 -18.03 27.39 6.77
N TYR A 128 -18.97 27.23 7.71
CA TYR A 128 -19.73 25.99 7.82
C TYR A 128 -20.95 26.17 6.90
N GLY A 129 -21.15 25.25 5.95
CA GLY A 129 -22.22 25.37 4.97
C GLY A 129 -22.26 24.23 3.95
N SER A 130 -22.68 23.06 4.42
CA SER A 130 -23.53 22.09 3.70
C SER A 130 -23.13 21.65 2.28
N THR A 131 -22.14 20.76 2.13
CA THR A 131 -22.18 19.73 1.06
C THR A 131 -21.35 18.48 1.43
N ILE A 132 -20.25 18.64 2.20
CA ILE A 132 -19.34 17.52 2.52
C ILE A 132 -19.88 16.59 3.64
N GLN A 133 -20.82 17.09 4.45
CA GLN A 133 -21.32 16.38 5.64
C GLN A 133 -22.28 15.21 5.36
N ARG A 134 -22.54 14.87 4.09
CA ARG A 134 -23.42 13.75 3.70
C ARG A 134 -22.69 12.44 3.38
N TYR A 135 -21.37 12.46 3.21
CA TYR A 135 -20.59 11.26 2.89
C TYR A 135 -19.80 10.68 4.07
N PHE A 136 -19.69 11.40 5.19
CA PHE A 136 -18.82 11.01 6.30
C PHE A 136 -19.56 11.02 7.64
N TYR A 137 -20.13 9.88 8.00
CA TYR A 137 -20.35 9.34 9.36
C TYR A 137 -20.41 7.81 9.18
N SER A 138 -19.80 6.94 9.98
CA SER A 138 -19.44 7.01 11.39
C SER A 138 -18.37 5.93 11.71
N ARG A 139 -17.27 6.30 12.39
CA ARG A 139 -16.65 5.48 13.45
C ARG A 139 -15.51 6.24 14.15
N ASN A 140 -15.60 6.25 15.48
CA ASN A 140 -14.66 6.87 16.41
C ASN A 140 -13.25 6.30 16.27
N VAL A 141 -12.26 7.16 16.05
CA VAL A 141 -10.86 6.86 16.36
C VAL A 141 -10.58 7.47 17.74
N LEU A 142 -10.42 6.62 18.76
CA LEU A 142 -9.97 7.02 20.08
C LEU A 142 -8.46 7.30 20.02
N CYS A 143 -8.04 8.53 20.31
CA CYS A 143 -6.69 8.80 20.81
C CYS A 143 -6.74 8.77 22.34
N THR A 144 -6.12 7.77 22.95
CA THR A 144 -5.95 7.68 24.40
C THR A 144 -4.85 8.63 24.87
N SER A 145 -5.19 9.51 25.81
CA SER A 145 -4.24 10.37 26.52
C SER A 145 -3.82 9.73 27.83
N VAL A 146 -2.51 9.75 28.14
CA VAL A 146 -1.99 9.55 29.49
C VAL A 146 -0.90 10.59 29.72
N GLY A 147 -1.04 11.38 30.78
CA GLY A 147 -0.19 12.53 31.08
C GLY A 147 0.85 12.30 32.17
N SER A 148 1.74 13.30 32.29
CA SER A 148 2.29 13.96 33.49
C SER A 148 3.80 14.26 33.37
N ASP A 149 4.16 15.55 33.49
CA ASP A 149 5.52 16.11 33.56
C ASP A 149 6.16 15.87 34.96
N PRO A 150 7.50 16.00 35.14
CA PRO A 150 8.08 17.31 35.46
C PRO A 150 9.50 17.66 34.90
N VAL A 151 9.65 18.92 34.48
CA VAL A 151 10.75 19.88 34.76
C VAL A 151 12.13 19.78 34.03
N ARG A 152 12.27 20.70 33.04
CA ARG A 152 13.35 21.71 32.80
C ARG A 152 14.73 21.29 32.23
N SER A 153 15.02 21.78 31.02
CA SER A 153 16.22 22.59 30.75
C SER A 153 16.14 23.37 29.41
N GLU A 154 16.12 24.70 29.53
CA GLU A 154 16.79 25.70 28.69
C GLU A 154 16.48 25.79 27.18
N GLN A 155 15.55 26.71 26.86
CA GLN A 155 15.64 27.73 25.80
C GLN A 155 16.43 27.36 24.54
N LYS A 156 15.76 26.67 23.60
CA LYS A 156 16.06 26.77 22.18
C LYS A 156 14.81 27.32 21.50
N ALA A 157 14.94 28.47 20.85
CA ALA A 157 13.86 29.27 20.28
C ALA A 157 12.69 28.41 19.77
N GLU A 158 11.56 28.52 20.45
CA GLU A 158 10.30 27.81 20.25
C GLU A 158 9.64 28.28 18.93
N PHE A 159 10.26 27.95 17.80
CA PHE A 159 9.68 28.16 16.48
C PHE A 159 8.72 27.00 16.24
N THR A 160 7.48 27.16 16.69
CA THR A 160 6.49 26.08 16.62
C THR A 160 6.22 25.74 15.16
N LEU A 161 6.67 24.56 14.70
CA LEU A 161 6.31 23.97 13.39
C LEU A 161 4.80 24.12 13.11
N LYS A 162 4.00 24.05 14.19
CA LYS A 162 2.53 24.28 14.24
C LYS A 162 2.05 25.56 13.54
N ASN A 163 2.85 26.62 13.53
CA ASN A 163 2.43 27.92 12.98
C ASN A 163 2.78 28.12 11.51
N SER A 164 3.38 27.11 10.87
CA SER A 164 3.80 27.28 9.49
C SER A 164 2.67 27.16 8.48
N ARG A 165 2.66 28.11 7.55
CA ARG A 165 1.81 28.06 6.36
C ARG A 165 2.05 26.84 5.47
N TRP A 166 3.19 26.17 5.61
CA TRP A 166 3.52 25.00 4.80
C TRP A 166 2.55 23.84 5.05
N PHE A 167 2.19 23.58 6.32
CA PHE A 167 1.31 22.46 6.69
C PHE A 167 -0.15 22.69 6.32
N ILE A 168 -0.56 23.93 6.06
CA ILE A 168 -1.93 24.27 5.63
C ILE A 168 -2.09 24.34 4.11
N ARG A 169 -1.08 23.98 3.31
CA ARG A 169 -1.17 23.95 1.84
C ARG A 169 -1.58 22.56 1.36
N GLY A 170 -2.34 22.50 0.26
CA GLY A 170 -2.81 21.22 -0.32
C GLY A 170 -1.66 20.36 -0.86
N TRP A 171 -0.90 20.88 -1.82
CA TRP A 171 0.18 20.15 -2.51
C TRP A 171 1.31 19.67 -1.60
N THR A 172 1.51 20.34 -0.45
CA THR A 172 2.51 19.94 0.55
C THR A 172 2.20 18.60 1.20
N LEU A 173 0.98 18.08 1.02
CA LEU A 173 0.61 16.72 1.42
C LEU A 173 1.42 15.66 0.65
N GLN A 174 1.53 15.80 -0.69
CA GLN A 174 2.32 14.88 -1.50
C GLN A 174 3.82 15.05 -1.24
N GLU A 175 4.26 16.29 -1.06
CA GLU A 175 5.65 16.61 -0.71
C GLU A 175 6.06 15.98 0.63
N LEU A 176 5.14 15.87 1.59
CA LEU A 176 5.42 15.22 2.87
C LEU A 176 5.47 13.69 2.78
N LEU A 177 4.49 13.11 2.08
CA LEU A 177 4.18 11.68 2.15
C LEU A 177 4.83 10.84 1.06
N ALA A 178 5.05 11.39 -0.13
CA ALA A 178 5.62 10.64 -1.24
C ALA A 178 7.11 10.30 -1.04
N PRO A 179 7.97 11.24 -0.61
CA PRO A 179 9.39 10.96 -0.45
C PRO A 179 9.63 10.07 0.78
N SER A 180 10.62 9.18 0.67
CA SER A 180 11.08 8.40 1.82
C SER A 180 11.70 9.28 2.91
N ILE A 181 12.28 10.41 2.54
CA ILE A 181 13.02 11.29 3.44
C ILE A 181 12.62 12.75 3.20
N VAL A 182 12.41 13.51 4.28
CA VAL A 182 12.05 14.93 4.24
C VAL A 182 12.77 15.65 5.37
N GLU A 183 13.43 16.77 5.08
CA GLU A 183 14.12 17.62 6.03
C GLU A 183 13.52 19.03 6.08
N PHE A 184 13.39 19.55 7.30
CA PHE A 184 12.77 20.84 7.58
C PHE A 184 13.83 21.88 7.90
N PHE A 185 13.71 23.06 7.30
CA PHE A 185 14.62 24.18 7.51
C PHE A 185 13.85 25.44 7.92
N SER A 186 14.49 26.25 8.76
CA SER A 186 14.02 27.60 9.05
C SER A 186 14.24 28.50 7.83
N LYS A 187 13.61 29.68 7.86
CA LYS A 187 13.81 30.74 6.85
C LYS A 187 15.28 31.18 6.75
N GLU A 188 16.02 31.08 7.83
CA GLU A 188 17.44 31.43 7.93
C GLU A 188 18.35 30.32 7.39
N GLY A 189 17.77 29.20 6.92
CA GLY A 189 18.52 28.04 6.42
C GLY A 189 19.05 27.14 7.53
N THR A 190 18.51 27.23 8.75
CA THR A 190 18.91 26.34 9.86
C THR A 190 18.09 25.06 9.82
N LYS A 191 18.75 23.89 9.87
CA LYS A 191 18.07 22.59 9.93
C LYS A 191 17.29 22.46 11.25
N LEU A 192 15.99 22.21 11.14
CA LEU A 192 15.08 22.01 12.27
C LEU A 192 14.96 20.54 12.66
N GLY A 193 15.05 19.63 11.68
CA GLY A 193 14.93 18.19 11.87
C GLY A 193 14.46 17.51 10.59
N ASP A 194 14.17 16.22 10.68
CA ASP A 194 13.61 15.41 9.61
C ASP A 194 12.22 14.84 9.95
N LYS A 195 11.50 14.34 8.94
CA LYS A 195 10.13 13.78 9.09
C LYS A 195 10.02 12.66 10.12
N LEU A 196 11.06 11.85 10.32
CA LEU A 196 11.03 10.79 11.33
C LEU A 196 11.26 11.38 12.72
N SER A 197 12.26 12.24 12.88
CA SER A 197 12.59 12.90 14.14
C SER A 197 11.46 13.80 14.66
N LEU A 198 10.71 14.43 13.74
CA LEU A 198 9.61 15.35 14.05
C LEU A 198 8.23 14.70 13.82
N ALA A 199 8.16 13.36 13.67
CA ALA A 199 6.93 12.66 13.27
C ALA A 199 5.75 12.95 14.21
N LYS A 200 6.00 13.04 15.52
CA LYS A 200 4.96 13.36 16.51
C LYS A 200 4.41 14.77 16.33
N GLU A 201 5.27 15.77 16.18
CA GLU A 201 4.84 17.16 15.97
C GLU A 201 4.13 17.34 14.63
N VAL A 202 4.64 16.69 13.57
CA VAL A 202 4.00 16.71 12.25
C VAL A 202 2.64 16.02 12.30
N CYS A 203 2.50 14.91 13.03
CA CYS A 203 1.23 14.23 13.27
C CYS A 203 0.24 15.16 13.99
N GLU A 204 0.66 15.86 15.04
CA GLU A 204 -0.18 16.82 15.78
C GLU A 204 -0.66 17.99 14.90
N VAL A 205 0.18 18.45 13.96
CA VAL A 205 -0.16 19.59 13.08
C VAL A 205 -1.06 19.17 11.93
N THR A 206 -0.82 18.00 11.37
CA THR A 206 -1.44 17.59 10.10
C THR A 206 -2.61 16.62 10.27
N GLY A 207 -2.73 15.96 11.43
CA GLY A 207 -3.67 14.86 11.64
C GLY A 207 -3.26 13.57 10.92
N ILE A 208 -2.10 13.53 10.26
CA ILE A 208 -1.60 12.35 9.54
C ILE A 208 -0.99 11.38 10.56
N PRO A 209 -1.40 10.09 10.57
CA PRO A 209 -0.84 9.11 11.50
C PRO A 209 0.69 9.01 11.42
N SER A 210 1.35 8.87 12.57
CA SER A 210 2.81 8.72 12.64
C SER A 210 3.32 7.56 11.79
N LEU A 211 2.54 6.47 11.68
CA LEU A 211 2.84 5.34 10.81
C LEU A 211 2.99 5.74 9.33
N ALA A 212 2.08 6.58 8.81
CA ALA A 212 2.17 7.08 7.44
C ALA A 212 3.42 7.96 7.24
N LEU A 213 3.75 8.80 8.23
CA LEU A 213 4.96 9.62 8.21
C LEU A 213 6.25 8.80 8.25
N GLN A 214 6.21 7.63 8.89
CA GLN A 214 7.31 6.67 8.99
C GLN A 214 7.49 5.79 7.75
N GLY A 215 6.64 5.95 6.73
CA GLY A 215 6.76 5.24 5.46
C GLY A 215 5.93 3.97 5.33
N GLU A 216 4.96 3.74 6.21
CA GLU A 216 3.94 2.70 5.99
C GLU A 216 3.25 2.92 4.63
N LEU A 217 2.90 1.82 3.96
CA LEU A 217 2.25 1.88 2.66
C LEU A 217 0.92 2.64 2.78
N LEU A 218 0.72 3.64 1.91
CA LEU A 218 -0.52 4.44 1.91
C LEU A 218 -1.78 3.58 1.70
N SER A 219 -1.65 2.41 1.07
CA SER A 219 -2.73 1.43 0.91
C SER A 219 -3.18 0.79 2.21
N ASN A 220 -2.39 0.85 3.29
CA ASN A 220 -2.79 0.36 4.61
C ASN A 220 -3.80 1.31 5.30
N PHE A 221 -3.97 2.52 4.80
CA PHE A 221 -4.93 3.49 5.28
C PHE A 221 -6.16 3.51 4.36
N SER A 222 -7.35 3.58 4.95
CA SER A 222 -8.59 3.59 4.18
C SER A 222 -8.65 4.80 3.24
N VAL A 223 -9.44 4.70 2.17
CA VAL A 223 -9.66 5.84 1.26
C VAL A 223 -10.22 7.02 2.03
N ASP A 224 -11.19 6.77 2.92
CA ASP A 224 -11.81 7.79 3.75
C ASP A 224 -10.80 8.49 4.66
N GLU A 225 -9.96 7.73 5.36
CA GLU A 225 -8.91 8.26 6.20
C GLU A 225 -7.92 9.12 5.41
N ARG A 226 -7.45 8.65 4.25
CA ARG A 226 -6.54 9.42 3.39
C ARG A 226 -7.17 10.71 2.88
N VAL A 227 -8.48 10.71 2.62
CA VAL A 227 -9.22 11.92 2.23
C VAL A 227 -9.24 12.94 3.38
N THR A 228 -9.34 12.51 4.65
CA THR A 228 -9.35 13.44 5.80
C THR A 228 -8.06 14.26 5.92
N TRP A 229 -6.92 13.78 5.39
CA TRP A 229 -5.63 14.48 5.48
C TRP A 229 -5.59 15.84 4.75
N ILE A 230 -6.63 16.14 3.96
CA ILE A 230 -6.81 17.45 3.29
C ILE A 230 -7.65 18.45 4.09
N GLU A 231 -8.30 18.06 5.19
CA GLU A 231 -9.33 18.87 5.88
C GLU A 231 -8.84 20.24 6.36
N HIS A 232 -7.59 20.31 6.84
CA HIS A 232 -6.99 21.55 7.33
C HIS A 232 -6.12 22.27 6.28
N ARG A 233 -6.19 21.85 5.02
CA ARG A 233 -5.36 22.35 3.93
C ARG A 233 -6.12 23.25 2.97
N THR A 234 -5.43 24.19 2.35
CA THR A 234 -5.96 25.22 1.45
C THR A 234 -5.12 25.29 0.17
N THR A 235 -5.76 25.69 -0.93
CA THR A 235 -5.13 25.84 -2.26
C THR A 235 -5.60 27.15 -2.89
N THR A 236 -4.78 27.73 -3.76
CA THR A 236 -5.14 28.94 -4.51
C THR A 236 -6.30 28.67 -5.46
N ILE A 237 -6.25 27.55 -6.18
CA ILE A 237 -7.36 27.05 -7.00
C ILE A 237 -8.13 26.02 -6.16
N PRO A 238 -9.43 26.19 -5.89
CA PRO A 238 -10.18 25.26 -5.04
C PRO A 238 -10.11 23.80 -5.51
N ALA A 239 -10.17 23.55 -6.83
CA ALA A 239 -10.08 22.19 -7.39
C ALA A 239 -8.74 21.49 -7.12
N ASP A 240 -7.63 22.23 -6.99
CA ASP A 240 -6.32 21.66 -6.67
C ASP A 240 -6.31 20.92 -5.34
N ARG A 241 -7.23 21.25 -4.44
CA ARG A 241 -7.39 20.53 -3.18
C ARG A 241 -7.73 19.06 -3.43
N ALA A 242 -8.57 18.75 -4.42
CA ALA A 242 -8.85 17.38 -4.85
C ALA A 242 -7.63 16.76 -5.58
N TYR A 243 -6.99 17.51 -6.48
CA TYR A 243 -5.85 16.99 -7.25
C TYR A 243 -4.62 16.71 -6.39
N SER A 244 -4.45 17.44 -5.29
CA SER A 244 -3.40 17.16 -4.31
C SER A 244 -3.55 15.80 -3.59
N LEU A 245 -4.74 15.18 -3.62
CA LEU A 245 -4.96 13.82 -3.09
C LEU A 245 -4.67 12.71 -4.10
N MET A 246 -4.55 12.99 -5.39
CA MET A 246 -4.47 11.96 -6.44
C MET A 246 -3.34 10.95 -6.20
N GLY A 247 -2.14 11.44 -5.91
CA GLY A 247 -0.99 10.58 -5.61
C GLY A 247 -1.16 9.77 -4.33
N ILE A 248 -1.76 10.39 -3.31
CA ILE A 248 -2.06 9.74 -2.02
C ILE A 248 -3.08 8.62 -2.19
N LEU A 249 -4.07 8.81 -3.07
CA LEU A 249 -5.12 7.86 -3.38
C LEU A 249 -4.73 6.85 -4.48
N GLY A 250 -3.57 7.01 -5.11
CA GLY A 250 -3.07 6.10 -6.14
C GLY A 250 -3.77 6.22 -7.50
N VAL A 251 -4.32 7.40 -7.82
CA VAL A 251 -5.03 7.67 -9.08
C VAL A 251 -4.34 8.77 -9.90
N SER A 252 -4.54 8.75 -11.22
CA SER A 252 -4.07 9.80 -12.14
C SER A 252 -5.22 10.33 -12.99
N LEU A 253 -5.41 11.65 -12.99
CA LEU A 253 -6.45 12.37 -13.73
C LEU A 253 -5.87 13.69 -14.28
N SER A 254 -6.29 14.08 -15.49
CA SER A 254 -5.96 15.40 -16.02
C SER A 254 -6.86 16.46 -15.37
N PRO A 255 -6.28 17.56 -14.85
CA PRO A 255 -7.05 18.70 -14.37
C PRO A 255 -7.95 19.29 -15.45
N ILE A 256 -9.14 19.77 -15.05
CA ILE A 256 -10.03 20.54 -15.92
C ILE A 256 -10.02 22.01 -15.49
N ASP A 257 -9.80 22.90 -16.45
CA ASP A 257 -9.80 24.34 -16.22
C ASP A 257 -11.19 24.82 -15.78
N GLY A 258 -11.23 25.57 -14.67
CA GLY A 258 -12.46 26.16 -14.13
C GLY A 258 -13.39 25.19 -13.41
N GLU A 259 -12.99 23.93 -13.24
CA GLU A 259 -13.74 22.95 -12.44
C GLU A 259 -13.81 23.39 -10.97
N ASN A 260 -14.94 23.13 -10.31
CA ASN A 260 -15.05 23.41 -8.89
C ASN A 260 -14.58 22.22 -8.03
N LEU A 261 -14.36 22.46 -6.73
CA LEU A 261 -13.86 21.44 -5.80
C LEU A 261 -14.75 20.18 -5.74
N ALA A 262 -16.07 20.33 -5.78
CA ALA A 262 -16.99 19.20 -5.65
C ALA A 262 -16.93 18.28 -6.89
N GLU A 263 -16.86 18.87 -8.08
CA GLU A 263 -16.69 18.14 -9.35
C GLU A 263 -15.34 17.42 -9.41
N ALA A 264 -14.26 18.10 -9.03
CA ALA A 264 -12.92 17.53 -8.98
C ALA A 264 -12.84 16.35 -7.99
N MET A 265 -13.38 16.52 -6.77
CA MET A 265 -13.47 15.44 -5.78
C MET A 265 -14.28 14.26 -6.29
N LYS A 266 -15.44 14.51 -6.91
CA LYS A 266 -16.27 13.44 -7.49
C LYS A 266 -15.50 12.62 -8.52
N ARG A 267 -14.73 13.26 -9.40
CA ARG A 267 -13.92 12.55 -10.41
C ARG A 267 -12.78 11.75 -9.79
N VAL A 268 -12.08 12.33 -8.82
CA VAL A 268 -11.00 11.64 -8.08
C VAL A 268 -11.55 10.40 -7.40
N LEU A 269 -12.62 10.52 -6.63
CA LEU A 269 -13.23 9.39 -5.91
C LEU A 269 -13.84 8.35 -6.85
N TYR A 270 -14.51 8.77 -7.94
CA TYR A 270 -15.01 7.85 -8.96
C TYR A 270 -13.87 7.04 -9.60
N LYS A 271 -12.71 7.68 -9.85
CA LYS A 271 -11.53 6.98 -10.39
C LYS A 271 -10.96 5.98 -9.38
N VAL A 272 -10.93 6.32 -8.09
CA VAL A 272 -10.51 5.41 -7.01
C VAL A 272 -11.43 4.21 -6.94
N ASP A 273 -12.74 4.42 -6.89
CA ASP A 273 -13.74 3.35 -6.85
C ASP A 273 -13.61 2.41 -8.06
N LYS A 274 -13.50 2.96 -9.27
CA LYS A 274 -13.30 2.17 -10.50
C LYS A 274 -12.00 1.34 -10.45
N GLN A 275 -10.92 1.90 -9.91
CA GLN A 275 -9.65 1.19 -9.78
C GLN A 275 -9.71 0.10 -8.70
N ASN A 276 -10.36 0.38 -7.57
CA ASN A 276 -10.60 -0.61 -6.51
C ASN A 276 -11.46 -1.76 -7.02
N LYS A 277 -12.52 -1.47 -7.76
CA LYS A 277 -13.35 -2.51 -8.40
C LYS A 277 -12.53 -3.37 -9.37
N CYS A 278 -11.71 -2.74 -10.22
CA CYS A 278 -10.79 -3.46 -11.10
C CYS A 278 -9.81 -4.35 -10.31
N MET A 279 -9.27 -3.86 -9.19
CA MET A 279 -8.39 -4.64 -8.32
C MET A 279 -9.12 -5.80 -7.63
N GLN A 280 -10.37 -5.62 -7.23
CA GLN A 280 -11.22 -6.69 -6.68
C GLN A 280 -11.53 -7.75 -7.73
N ASP A 281 -11.78 -7.35 -8.98
CA ASP A 281 -12.01 -8.26 -10.09
C ASP A 281 -10.73 -9.04 -10.46
N LEU A 282 -9.55 -8.42 -10.35
CA LEU A 282 -8.24 -9.03 -10.65
C LEU A 282 -7.69 -9.88 -9.50
N CYS A 283 -8.03 -9.55 -8.26
CA CYS A 283 -7.62 -10.23 -7.05
C CYS A 283 -8.87 -10.42 -6.18
N PRO A 284 -9.57 -11.58 -6.29
CA PRO A 284 -10.78 -11.85 -5.51
C PRO A 284 -10.56 -11.75 -4.01
N SER A 285 -9.30 -11.89 -3.56
CA SER A 285 -8.91 -11.69 -2.18
C SER A 285 -7.61 -10.88 -2.08
N ASN A 286 -7.54 -10.00 -1.08
CA ASN A 286 -6.32 -9.29 -0.72
C ASN A 286 -5.54 -10.14 0.27
N SER A 287 -4.38 -10.65 -0.13
CA SER A 287 -3.52 -11.50 0.70
C SER A 287 -3.22 -10.95 2.11
N ARG A 288 -3.22 -9.62 2.30
CA ARG A 288 -3.03 -8.99 3.62
C ARG A 288 -4.29 -9.07 4.49
N ASP A 289 -5.45 -8.86 3.87
CA ASP A 289 -6.73 -8.98 4.54
C ASP A 289 -7.03 -10.46 4.85
N ASP A 290 -6.65 -11.37 3.95
CA ASP A 290 -6.67 -12.81 4.20
C ASP A 290 -5.76 -13.19 5.36
N LYS A 291 -4.52 -12.68 5.36
CA LYS A 291 -3.60 -12.89 6.48
C LYS A 291 -4.22 -12.42 7.79
N LYS A 292 -4.72 -11.18 7.84
CA LYS A 292 -5.31 -10.60 9.05
C LYS A 292 -6.54 -11.40 9.50
N ARG A 293 -7.43 -11.75 8.57
CA ARG A 293 -8.60 -12.61 8.83
C ARG A 293 -8.17 -13.97 9.39
N ILE A 294 -7.17 -14.62 8.81
CA ILE A 294 -6.65 -15.91 9.28
C ILE A 294 -6.05 -15.76 10.68
N GLU A 295 -5.27 -14.71 10.94
CA GLU A 295 -4.72 -14.43 12.26
C GLU A 295 -5.81 -14.21 13.31
N GLU A 296 -6.87 -13.47 12.98
CA GLU A 296 -8.00 -13.16 13.87
C GLU A 296 -8.96 -14.34 14.07
N THR A 297 -9.21 -15.16 13.04
CA THR A 297 -10.25 -16.21 13.07
C THR A 297 -9.70 -17.62 13.28
N LYS A 298 -8.44 -17.88 12.93
CA LYS A 298 -7.82 -19.22 12.97
C LYS A 298 -6.67 -19.35 13.97
N GLY A 299 -6.56 -18.41 14.92
CA GLY A 299 -5.65 -18.53 16.06
C GLY A 299 -4.20 -18.13 15.78
N GLY A 300 -3.97 -17.22 14.82
CA GLY A 300 -2.64 -16.76 14.43
C GLY A 300 -1.95 -17.65 13.38
N LEU A 301 -0.85 -17.15 12.81
CA LEU A 301 -0.01 -17.94 11.91
C LEU A 301 1.05 -18.72 12.70
N LEU A 302 1.19 -20.00 12.40
CA LEU A 302 2.29 -20.81 12.91
C LEU A 302 3.61 -20.31 12.30
N THR A 303 4.48 -19.75 13.14
CA THR A 303 5.80 -19.31 12.73
C THR A 303 6.52 -20.46 12.04
N ASP A 304 7.11 -20.18 10.88
CA ASP A 304 7.89 -21.11 10.06
C ASP A 304 7.10 -22.21 9.34
N ALA A 305 5.77 -22.24 9.45
CA ALA A 305 4.92 -23.17 8.70
C ALA A 305 4.93 -22.93 7.18
N TYR A 306 5.49 -21.82 6.70
CA TYR A 306 5.72 -21.57 5.27
C TYR A 306 7.08 -22.04 4.79
N ARG A 307 8.05 -22.29 5.71
CA ARG A 307 9.43 -22.63 5.34
C ARG A 307 9.50 -23.93 4.54
N TRP A 308 8.64 -24.91 4.83
CA TRP A 308 8.63 -26.16 4.06
C TRP A 308 8.38 -25.96 2.56
N VAL A 309 7.62 -24.92 2.17
CA VAL A 309 7.38 -24.59 0.76
C VAL A 309 8.60 -23.88 0.17
N LEU A 310 9.24 -22.98 0.93
CA LEU A 310 10.42 -22.25 0.48
C LEU A 310 11.67 -23.13 0.40
N ASP A 311 11.76 -24.13 1.27
CA ASP A 311 12.83 -25.12 1.32
C ASP A 311 12.59 -26.30 0.37
N ASN A 312 11.47 -26.31 -0.37
CA ASN A 312 11.17 -27.35 -1.34
C ASN A 312 11.99 -27.14 -2.61
N ASP A 313 12.83 -28.12 -2.97
CA ASP A 313 13.70 -28.04 -4.16
C ASP A 313 12.93 -27.75 -5.46
N THR A 314 11.72 -28.30 -5.60
CA THR A 314 10.85 -28.06 -6.78
C THR A 314 10.38 -26.60 -6.82
N PHE A 315 10.02 -26.05 -5.66
CA PHE A 315 9.59 -24.65 -5.55
C PHE A 315 10.76 -23.68 -5.77
N GLN A 316 11.94 -23.99 -5.25
CA GLN A 316 13.15 -23.18 -5.48
C GLN A 316 13.55 -23.16 -6.95
N GLN A 317 13.50 -24.32 -7.63
CA GLN A 317 13.75 -24.41 -9.07
C GLN A 317 12.72 -23.59 -9.87
N TRP A 318 11.43 -23.70 -9.53
CA TRP A 318 10.36 -22.89 -10.14
C TRP A 318 10.56 -21.38 -9.92
N GLN A 319 11.03 -20.97 -8.74
CA GLN A 319 11.25 -19.56 -8.41
C GLN A 319 12.45 -18.96 -9.17
N GLN A 320 13.51 -19.74 -9.36
CA GLN A 320 14.78 -19.29 -9.93
C GLN A 320 14.79 -19.34 -11.47
N ASP A 321 14.02 -20.22 -12.08
CA ASP A 321 13.99 -20.38 -13.54
C ASP A 321 12.92 -19.48 -14.18
N LEU A 322 13.37 -18.45 -14.92
CA LEU A 322 12.48 -17.52 -15.62
C LEU A 322 11.66 -18.19 -16.73
N GLU A 323 12.12 -19.32 -17.29
CA GLU A 323 11.43 -20.03 -18.36
C GLU A 323 10.43 -21.08 -17.84
N ASN A 324 10.61 -21.58 -16.61
CA ASN A 324 9.79 -22.62 -15.99
C ASN A 324 8.94 -22.15 -14.80
N ARG A 325 8.38 -20.93 -14.87
CA ARG A 325 7.36 -20.47 -13.91
C ARG A 325 6.01 -21.20 -14.02
N ILE A 326 5.97 -22.34 -14.68
CA ILE A 326 4.80 -23.22 -14.72
C ILE A 326 5.16 -24.47 -13.91
N LEU A 327 4.57 -24.59 -12.72
CA LEU A 327 4.52 -25.87 -12.02
C LEU A 327 3.75 -26.84 -12.92
N TRP A 328 4.47 -27.81 -13.47
CA TRP A 328 4.01 -28.91 -14.34
C TRP A 328 3.85 -28.55 -15.85
N PRO A 329 4.96 -28.46 -16.61
CA PRO A 329 4.96 -28.15 -18.05
C PRO A 329 4.08 -29.09 -18.90
N SER A 330 4.02 -30.37 -18.52
CA SER A 330 3.18 -31.40 -19.16
C SER A 330 1.68 -31.19 -18.95
N LEU A 331 1.29 -30.47 -17.90
CA LEU A 331 -0.12 -30.19 -17.62
C LEU A 331 -0.55 -28.84 -18.18
N ALA A 332 0.41 -27.90 -18.31
CA ALA A 332 0.18 -26.68 -19.08
C ALA A 332 -0.11 -26.93 -20.56
N SER A 333 0.28 -28.06 -21.15
CA SER A 333 -0.15 -28.38 -22.53
C SER A 333 -1.65 -28.59 -22.65
N HIS A 334 -2.32 -29.11 -21.60
CA HIS A 334 -3.79 -29.27 -21.60
C HIS A 334 -4.50 -27.92 -21.59
N VAL A 335 -3.98 -26.96 -20.81
CA VAL A 335 -4.49 -25.58 -20.78
C VAL A 335 -4.20 -24.87 -22.10
N ARG A 336 -2.96 -24.94 -22.59
CA ARG A 336 -2.53 -24.27 -23.84
C ARG A 336 -3.30 -24.77 -25.06
N LYS A 337 -3.58 -26.07 -25.15
CA LYS A 337 -4.34 -26.65 -26.27
C LYS A 337 -5.67 -25.94 -26.51
N LYS A 338 -6.40 -25.58 -25.46
CA LYS A 338 -7.68 -24.85 -25.57
C LYS A 338 -7.49 -23.34 -25.57
N HIS A 339 -6.56 -22.82 -24.76
CA HIS A 339 -6.31 -21.39 -24.66
C HIS A 339 -5.73 -20.78 -25.94
N ASP A 340 -4.81 -21.46 -26.64
CA ASP A 340 -4.16 -20.92 -27.84
C ASP A 340 -5.15 -20.70 -28.99
N HIS A 341 -6.30 -21.40 -28.98
CA HIS A 341 -7.36 -21.27 -29.97
C HIS A 341 -8.44 -20.25 -29.56
N ALA A 342 -8.84 -20.23 -28.29
CA ALA A 342 -9.96 -19.40 -27.80
C ALA A 342 -9.52 -18.09 -27.14
N GLY A 343 -8.27 -18.00 -26.69
CA GLY A 343 -7.73 -16.86 -25.97
C GLY A 343 -8.44 -16.61 -24.63
N LYS A 344 -8.50 -15.33 -24.24
CA LYS A 344 -9.00 -14.88 -22.93
C LYS A 344 -10.48 -15.17 -22.70
N SER A 345 -11.30 -15.16 -23.76
CA SER A 345 -12.75 -15.38 -23.67
C SER A 345 -13.13 -16.78 -23.16
N LEU A 346 -12.19 -17.73 -23.18
CA LEU A 346 -12.37 -19.07 -22.63
C LEU A 346 -12.76 -19.07 -21.14
N PHE A 347 -12.39 -18.02 -20.40
CA PHE A 347 -12.54 -17.95 -18.94
C PHE A 347 -13.50 -16.84 -18.45
N GLU A 348 -14.09 -16.06 -19.35
CA GLU A 348 -14.83 -14.83 -18.98
C GLU A 348 -16.36 -14.95 -19.08
N ASP A 349 -16.89 -15.98 -19.75
CA ASP A 349 -18.33 -16.12 -20.05
C ASP A 349 -19.01 -17.30 -19.33
N ALA A 350 -20.32 -17.47 -19.52
CA ALA A 350 -21.14 -18.57 -18.97
C ALA A 350 -20.60 -19.99 -19.28
N ASN A 351 -19.71 -20.12 -20.25
CA ASN A 351 -19.06 -21.37 -20.64
C ASN A 351 -17.73 -21.65 -19.89
N ALA A 352 -17.25 -20.72 -19.06
CA ALA A 352 -15.98 -20.84 -18.35
C ALA A 352 -15.94 -22.09 -17.46
N TRP A 353 -17.05 -22.42 -16.78
CA TRP A 353 -17.16 -23.63 -15.96
C TRP A 353 -16.92 -24.91 -16.78
N VAL A 354 -17.54 -25.00 -17.95
CA VAL A 354 -17.41 -26.16 -18.84
C VAL A 354 -15.97 -26.26 -19.37
N ALA A 355 -15.41 -25.15 -19.82
CA ALA A 355 -14.03 -25.12 -20.31
C ALA A 355 -13.03 -25.55 -19.22
N LEU A 356 -13.15 -25.00 -18.00
CA LEU A 356 -12.27 -25.31 -16.88
C LEU A 356 -12.40 -26.77 -16.42
N THR A 357 -13.63 -27.28 -16.29
CA THR A 357 -13.86 -28.66 -15.85
C THR A 357 -13.39 -29.68 -16.88
N GLU A 358 -13.53 -29.40 -18.19
CA GLU A 358 -12.96 -30.27 -19.22
C GLU A 358 -11.43 -30.25 -19.22
N ILE A 359 -10.80 -29.06 -19.14
CA ILE A 359 -9.33 -28.97 -19.05
C ILE A 359 -8.84 -29.74 -17.82
N PHE A 360 -9.51 -29.57 -16.69
CA PHE A 360 -9.12 -30.25 -15.47
C PHE A 360 -9.35 -31.76 -15.57
N ALA A 361 -10.45 -32.22 -16.19
CA ALA A 361 -10.65 -33.64 -16.45
C ALA A 361 -9.55 -34.23 -17.35
N ASP A 362 -9.13 -33.52 -18.40
CA ASP A 362 -8.03 -33.92 -19.29
C ASP A 362 -6.71 -34.04 -18.50
N VAL A 363 -6.45 -33.11 -17.57
CA VAL A 363 -5.30 -33.16 -16.64
C VAL A 363 -5.35 -34.39 -15.73
N LEU A 364 -6.51 -34.71 -15.15
CA LEU A 364 -6.65 -35.86 -14.24
C LEU A 364 -6.52 -37.22 -14.95
N GLN A 365 -6.82 -37.26 -16.26
CA GLN A 365 -6.74 -38.45 -17.10
C GLN A 365 -5.37 -38.59 -17.80
N ASP A 366 -4.45 -37.64 -17.63
CA ASP A 366 -3.15 -37.69 -18.25
C ASP A 366 -2.36 -38.94 -17.82
N ALA A 367 -1.87 -39.71 -18.78
CA ALA A 367 -1.17 -40.96 -18.53
C ALA A 367 0.17 -40.77 -17.79
N GLY A 368 0.79 -39.59 -17.91
CA GLY A 368 1.98 -39.16 -17.20
C GLY A 368 1.72 -38.71 -15.76
N LEU A 369 0.45 -38.55 -15.36
CA LEU A 369 0.11 -38.27 -13.97
C LEU A 369 0.30 -39.54 -13.13
N GLY A 370 1.24 -39.47 -12.19
CA GLY A 370 1.44 -40.50 -11.16
C GLY A 370 0.29 -40.53 -10.15
N THR A 371 0.41 -41.37 -9.13
CA THR A 371 -0.55 -41.35 -8.01
C THR A 371 -0.54 -39.97 -7.36
N THR A 372 -1.69 -39.29 -7.42
CA THR A 372 -1.81 -37.88 -7.04
C THR A 372 -2.89 -37.72 -5.98
N TYR A 373 -2.64 -36.86 -4.99
CA TYR A 373 -3.57 -36.54 -3.92
C TYR A 373 -4.04 -35.10 -4.10
N LEU A 374 -5.33 -34.90 -4.28
CA LEU A 374 -5.95 -33.59 -4.36
C LEU A 374 -6.60 -33.27 -3.03
N ILE A 375 -6.18 -32.16 -2.43
CA ILE A 375 -6.69 -31.70 -1.14
C ILE A 375 -7.54 -30.46 -1.39
N VAL A 376 -8.82 -30.53 -1.03
CA VAL A 376 -9.74 -29.40 -1.06
C VAL A 376 -10.08 -29.05 0.38
N ASP A 377 -9.61 -27.90 0.84
CA ASP A 377 -9.89 -27.39 2.18
C ASP A 377 -11.14 -26.49 2.16
N ALA A 378 -11.98 -26.62 3.19
CA ALA A 378 -13.17 -25.79 3.43
C ALA A 378 -14.14 -25.73 2.25
N LEU A 379 -14.57 -26.89 1.74
CA LEU A 379 -15.46 -26.98 0.59
C LEU A 379 -16.77 -26.19 0.80
N ASP A 380 -17.27 -26.11 2.04
CA ASP A 380 -18.47 -25.34 2.40
C ASP A 380 -18.34 -23.82 2.18
N GLU A 381 -17.12 -23.27 2.09
CA GLU A 381 -16.90 -21.86 1.79
C GLU A 381 -17.11 -21.52 0.29
N CYS A 382 -17.29 -22.52 -0.58
CA CYS A 382 -17.57 -22.33 -2.00
C CYS A 382 -19.02 -21.84 -2.22
N ALA A 383 -19.22 -20.53 -2.26
CA ALA A 383 -20.57 -19.94 -2.36
C ALA A 383 -21.23 -20.09 -3.76
N THR A 384 -20.43 -20.17 -4.83
CA THR A 384 -20.95 -20.20 -6.22
C THR A 384 -20.75 -21.58 -6.83
N ASP A 385 -21.80 -22.12 -7.46
CA ASP A 385 -21.76 -23.37 -8.24
C ASP A 385 -21.25 -24.62 -7.48
N LEU A 386 -21.31 -24.62 -6.15
CA LEU A 386 -20.92 -25.78 -5.30
C LEU A 386 -21.54 -27.12 -5.72
N PRO A 387 -22.84 -27.21 -6.08
CA PRO A 387 -23.41 -28.47 -6.59
C PRO A 387 -22.72 -28.99 -7.86
N LYS A 388 -22.28 -28.08 -8.74
CA LYS A 388 -21.52 -28.46 -9.95
C LYS A 388 -20.13 -28.97 -9.58
N LEU A 389 -19.48 -28.36 -8.58
CA LEU A 389 -18.18 -28.82 -8.08
C LEU A 389 -18.27 -30.20 -7.42
N LEU A 390 -19.28 -30.42 -6.57
CA LEU A 390 -19.54 -31.71 -5.92
C LEU A 390 -19.75 -32.82 -6.95
N SER A 391 -20.64 -32.61 -7.92
CA SER A 391 -20.90 -33.58 -8.99
C SER A 391 -19.65 -33.86 -9.83
N PHE A 392 -18.80 -32.85 -10.07
CA PHE A 392 -17.51 -33.04 -10.74
C PHE A 392 -16.56 -33.92 -9.91
N ILE A 393 -16.37 -33.65 -8.61
CA ILE A 393 -15.50 -34.43 -7.73
C ILE A 393 -15.94 -35.89 -7.68
N VAL A 394 -17.25 -36.14 -7.50
CA VAL A 394 -17.83 -37.49 -7.46
C VAL A 394 -17.62 -38.22 -8.78
N LYS A 395 -17.81 -37.55 -9.91
CA LYS A 395 -17.58 -38.13 -11.23
C LYS A 395 -16.10 -38.48 -11.45
N GLN A 396 -15.19 -37.57 -11.10
CA GLN A 396 -13.76 -37.77 -11.36
C GLN A 396 -13.12 -38.78 -10.41
N SER A 397 -13.61 -38.90 -9.17
CA SER A 397 -13.13 -39.93 -8.23
C SER A 397 -13.37 -41.35 -8.76
N SER A 398 -14.43 -41.55 -9.54
CA SER A 398 -14.73 -42.83 -10.18
C SER A 398 -13.98 -43.01 -11.51
N THR A 399 -13.74 -41.91 -12.25
CA THR A 399 -13.13 -41.95 -13.58
C THR A 399 -11.60 -42.10 -13.52
N SER A 400 -10.95 -41.56 -12.48
CA SER A 400 -9.50 -41.46 -12.39
C SER A 400 -8.95 -42.17 -11.13
N PRO A 401 -8.71 -43.50 -11.17
CA PRO A 401 -8.32 -44.26 -9.97
C PRO A 401 -6.94 -43.92 -9.42
N ARG A 402 -6.11 -43.20 -10.19
CA ARG A 402 -4.79 -42.70 -9.77
C ARG A 402 -4.88 -41.46 -8.91
N VAL A 403 -6.02 -40.76 -8.93
CA VAL A 403 -6.24 -39.50 -8.22
C VAL A 403 -7.09 -39.77 -6.99
N LYS A 404 -6.56 -39.45 -5.81
CA LYS A 404 -7.27 -39.57 -4.54
C LYS A 404 -7.68 -38.18 -4.07
N TRP A 405 -8.95 -38.03 -3.74
CA TRP A 405 -9.51 -36.78 -3.25
C TRP A 405 -9.59 -36.80 -1.72
N ILE A 406 -9.07 -35.76 -1.09
CA ILE A 406 -9.21 -35.48 0.34
C ILE A 406 -9.93 -34.15 0.45
N VAL A 407 -11.09 -34.14 1.09
CA VAL A 407 -11.94 -32.96 1.14
C VAL A 407 -12.32 -32.68 2.59
N SER A 408 -12.13 -31.44 3.05
CA SER A 408 -12.61 -30.96 4.34
C SER A 408 -13.82 -30.04 4.14
N SER A 409 -14.79 -30.12 5.04
CA SER A 409 -16.04 -29.34 5.00
C SER A 409 -16.72 -29.34 6.36
N ARG A 410 -17.56 -28.33 6.64
CA ARG A 410 -18.62 -28.45 7.66
C ARG A 410 -19.61 -29.56 7.31
N ASN A 411 -20.33 -30.04 8.31
CA ASN A 411 -21.33 -31.13 8.25
C ASN A 411 -22.66 -30.71 7.58
N TRP A 412 -22.60 -30.01 6.45
CA TRP A 412 -23.82 -29.61 5.73
C TRP A 412 -24.46 -30.80 5.01
N PRO A 413 -25.77 -31.07 5.22
CA PRO A 413 -26.44 -32.24 4.64
C PRO A 413 -26.32 -32.32 3.11
N ASP A 414 -26.43 -31.20 2.41
CA ASP A 414 -26.36 -31.17 0.94
C ASP A 414 -24.99 -31.59 0.39
N ILE A 415 -23.91 -31.25 1.11
CA ILE A 415 -22.54 -31.64 0.76
C ILE A 415 -22.34 -33.13 1.05
N GLU A 416 -22.85 -33.58 2.21
CA GLU A 416 -22.77 -34.97 2.63
C GLU A 416 -23.51 -35.90 1.66
N GLU A 417 -24.76 -35.57 1.30
CA GLU A 417 -25.59 -36.37 0.40
C GLU A 417 -24.94 -36.55 -0.99
N GLU A 418 -24.36 -35.49 -1.54
CA GLU A 418 -23.70 -35.57 -2.86
C GLU A 418 -22.41 -36.40 -2.80
N LEU A 419 -21.57 -36.19 -1.79
CA LEU A 419 -20.32 -36.97 -1.64
C LEU A 419 -20.58 -38.44 -1.31
N GLU A 420 -21.74 -38.76 -0.70
CA GLU A 420 -22.17 -40.14 -0.48
C GLU A 420 -22.47 -40.92 -1.78
N ARG A 421 -22.62 -40.23 -2.91
CA ARG A 421 -22.80 -40.89 -4.21
C ARG A 421 -21.48 -41.43 -4.79
N ALA A 422 -20.33 -41.11 -4.19
CA ALA A 422 -19.03 -41.65 -4.60
C ALA A 422 -18.88 -43.14 -4.23
N GLU A 423 -18.41 -43.93 -5.19
CA GLU A 423 -18.30 -45.40 -5.09
C GLU A 423 -17.29 -45.86 -4.03
N HIS A 424 -16.13 -45.19 -3.94
CA HIS A 424 -15.05 -45.51 -3.00
C HIS A 424 -14.78 -44.32 -2.08
N ARG A 425 -15.33 -44.34 -0.86
CA ARG A 425 -15.18 -43.25 0.11
C ARG A 425 -14.81 -43.72 1.51
N MET A 426 -14.12 -42.85 2.24
CA MET A 426 -13.84 -43.00 3.67
C MET A 426 -14.23 -41.70 4.35
N ARG A 427 -15.20 -41.76 5.27
CA ARG A 427 -15.64 -40.58 6.04
C ARG A 427 -14.88 -40.52 7.35
N LEU A 428 -14.17 -39.42 7.57
CA LEU A 428 -13.57 -39.08 8.85
C LEU A 428 -14.35 -37.91 9.43
N SER A 429 -15.21 -38.18 10.42
CA SER A 429 -15.90 -37.13 11.17
C SER A 429 -15.14 -36.86 12.47
N LEU A 430 -14.72 -35.62 12.67
CA LEU A 430 -14.06 -35.19 13.89
C LEU A 430 -15.05 -35.08 15.06
N GLU A 431 -16.33 -34.80 14.78
CA GLU A 431 -17.41 -34.72 15.78
C GLU A 431 -17.77 -36.11 16.34
N LEU A 432 -17.77 -37.15 15.50
CA LEU A 432 -18.03 -38.53 15.93
C LEU A 432 -16.84 -39.17 16.66
N ASN A 433 -15.68 -38.53 16.62
CA ASN A 433 -14.47 -38.92 17.35
C ASN A 433 -14.15 -37.94 18.48
N ALA A 434 -15.15 -37.26 19.02
CA ALA A 434 -14.98 -36.21 20.04
C ALA A 434 -14.10 -36.66 21.22
N GLU A 435 -14.23 -37.91 21.70
CA GLU A 435 -13.37 -38.44 22.77
C GLU A 435 -11.90 -38.58 22.33
N SER A 436 -11.65 -39.04 21.11
CA SER A 436 -10.28 -39.15 20.57
C SER A 436 -9.67 -37.79 20.27
N VAL A 437 -10.48 -36.82 19.80
CA VAL A 437 -10.05 -35.43 19.57
C VAL A 437 -9.78 -34.74 20.90
N ALA A 438 -10.67 -34.90 21.89
CA ALA A 438 -10.48 -34.37 23.24
C ALA A 438 -9.20 -34.95 23.88
N ALA A 439 -8.99 -36.27 23.81
CA ALA A 439 -7.76 -36.90 24.29
C ALA A 439 -6.51 -36.37 23.58
N ALA A 440 -6.56 -36.18 22.25
CA ALA A 440 -5.43 -35.62 21.50
C ALA A 440 -5.14 -34.15 21.88
N VAL A 441 -6.19 -33.35 22.10
CA VAL A 441 -6.07 -31.95 22.57
C VAL A 441 -5.50 -31.91 23.99
N GLU A 442 -5.95 -32.79 24.88
CA GLU A 442 -5.46 -32.90 26.26
C GLU A 442 -3.97 -33.26 26.27
N VAL A 443 -3.55 -34.25 25.48
CA VAL A 443 -2.13 -34.62 25.31
C VAL A 443 -1.30 -33.46 24.76
N PHE A 444 -1.84 -32.71 23.80
CA PHE A 444 -1.16 -31.54 23.24
C PHE A 444 -0.98 -30.43 24.27
N ILE A 445 -2.04 -30.11 25.02
CA ILE A 445 -2.00 -29.11 26.10
C ILE A 445 -0.98 -29.53 27.15
N GLN A 446 -1.02 -30.78 27.60
CA GLN A 446 -0.05 -31.34 28.55
C GLN A 446 1.40 -31.19 28.04
N GLN A 447 1.68 -31.59 26.80
CA GLN A 447 3.02 -31.43 26.22
C GLN A 447 3.48 -29.96 26.17
N LYS A 448 2.60 -29.06 25.73
CA LYS A 448 2.94 -27.63 25.59
C LYS A 448 3.18 -26.97 26.94
N VAL A 449 2.34 -27.24 27.92
CA VAL A 449 2.47 -26.69 29.28
C VAL A 449 3.73 -27.24 29.95
N CYS A 450 4.02 -28.55 29.83
CA CYS A 450 5.27 -29.14 30.32
C CYS A 450 6.52 -28.49 29.69
N ARG A 451 6.54 -28.32 28.37
CA ARG A 451 7.67 -27.69 27.66
C ARG A 451 7.86 -26.24 28.12
N LEU A 452 6.77 -25.48 28.22
CA LEU A 452 6.81 -24.07 28.63
C LEU A 452 7.30 -23.91 30.08
N ALA A 453 6.86 -24.79 30.98
CA ALA A 453 7.30 -24.82 32.37
C ALA A 453 8.81 -25.08 32.48
N GLN A 454 9.36 -25.97 31.66
CA GLN A 454 10.80 -26.23 31.60
C GLN A 454 11.60 -25.04 31.05
N GLU A 455 11.16 -24.45 29.94
CA GLU A 455 11.85 -23.32 29.29
C GLU A 455 11.86 -22.06 30.15
N LYS A 456 10.76 -21.79 30.86
CA LYS A 456 10.58 -20.59 31.68
C LYS A 456 10.83 -20.81 33.17
N ARG A 457 11.14 -22.05 33.57
CA ARG A 457 11.36 -22.46 34.97
C ARG A 457 10.18 -22.13 35.87
N TYR A 458 8.96 -22.39 35.40
CA TYR A 458 7.76 -22.24 36.23
C TYR A 458 7.71 -23.34 37.28
N THR A 459 7.13 -23.02 38.44
CA THR A 459 7.00 -24.00 39.52
C THR A 459 5.89 -25.01 39.19
N PRO A 460 5.96 -26.24 39.76
CA PRO A 460 4.94 -27.27 39.52
C PRO A 460 3.52 -26.78 39.84
N GLU A 461 3.36 -25.90 40.84
CA GLU A 461 2.06 -25.36 41.23
C GLU A 461 1.46 -24.45 40.15
N VAL A 462 2.29 -23.68 39.45
CA VAL A 462 1.86 -22.84 38.31
C VAL A 462 1.54 -23.71 37.10
N GLN A 463 2.32 -24.77 36.87
CA GLN A 463 2.08 -25.72 35.79
C GLN A 463 0.74 -26.44 35.97
N ASP A 464 0.45 -26.93 37.18
CA ASP A 464 -0.81 -27.61 37.51
C ASP A 464 -2.01 -26.65 37.44
N ALA A 465 -1.86 -25.42 37.91
CA ALA A 465 -2.92 -24.41 37.82
C ALA A 465 -3.27 -24.06 36.37
N VAL A 466 -2.27 -24.00 35.47
CA VAL A 466 -2.48 -23.75 34.04
C VAL A 466 -3.10 -24.96 33.35
N LEU A 467 -2.69 -26.19 33.70
CA LEU A 467 -3.31 -27.41 33.18
C LEU A 467 -4.80 -27.47 33.56
N GLN A 468 -5.14 -27.29 34.84
CA GLN A 468 -6.53 -27.29 35.33
C GLN A 468 -7.41 -26.19 34.72
N HIS A 469 -6.82 -25.12 34.17
CA HIS A 469 -7.57 -24.06 33.51
C HIS A 469 -7.84 -24.36 32.03
N LEU A 470 -7.00 -25.17 31.38
CA LEU A 470 -7.02 -25.40 29.94
C LEU A 470 -7.64 -26.74 29.53
N THR A 471 -7.69 -27.71 30.45
CA THR A 471 -8.40 -29.00 30.33
C THR A 471 -9.66 -28.98 31.16
#